data_AF-A0A660TSI6-F1
#
_entry.id   AF-A0A660TSI6-F1
#
_cell.length_a   1.000
_cell.length_b   1.000
_cell.length_c   1.000
_cell.angle_alpha   90.00
_cell.angle_beta   90.00
_cell.angle_gamma   90.00
#
_symmetry.space_group_name_H-M   'P 1'
#
loop_
_entity.id
_entity.type
_entity.pdbx_description
1 polymer ?
#
loop_
_entity_poly.entity_id
_entity_poly.type
_entity_poly.pdbx_seq_one_letter_code
_entity_poly.pdbx_strand_id
1 'polypeptide(L)'
;MINNTYKLIFVILFFIAVTFTIYNIKSQIQYQNFTYFIVRYNKNDLHKRPSEKYARDRKSPLTEKSVNHNYNLAIHKKNLKIDINNASLQKLIELPGIGPIIARRIIKYREDHGGFQSIEDLMKIRGIGSKKIKTLKKLIEIRKTE
;
A
#
# COMPACT_ATOMS: atom_id res chain seq x y z
N MET A 1 37.71 29.77 -31.86
CA MET A 1 36.95 30.10 -30.64
C MET A 1 35.74 29.19 -30.58
N ILE A 2 35.70 28.21 -29.68
CA ILE A 2 34.50 27.37 -29.51
C ILE A 2 33.43 28.25 -28.88
N ASN A 3 32.35 28.49 -29.61
CA ASN A 3 31.33 29.47 -29.25
C ASN A 3 30.65 29.11 -27.93
N ASN A 4 30.48 30.10 -27.05
CA ASN A 4 29.81 29.97 -25.74
C ASN A 4 28.42 29.31 -25.82
N THR A 5 27.78 29.36 -26.99
CA THR A 5 26.53 28.67 -27.32
C THR A 5 26.60 27.16 -27.08
N TYR A 6 27.68 26.48 -27.47
CA TYR A 6 27.81 25.03 -27.28
C TYR A 6 27.99 24.66 -25.80
N LYS A 7 28.66 25.52 -25.02
CA LYS A 7 28.79 25.34 -23.57
C LYS A 7 27.43 25.44 -22.88
N LEU A 8 26.60 26.42 -23.26
CA LEU A 8 25.26 26.58 -22.70
C LEU A 8 24.35 25.38 -23.04
N ILE A 9 24.39 24.90 -24.29
CA ILE A 9 23.63 23.71 -24.72
C ILE A 9 24.06 22.47 -23.93
N PHE A 10 25.37 22.26 -23.72
CA PHE A 10 25.87 21.13 -22.95
C PHE A 10 25.40 21.16 -21.48
N VAL A 11 25.38 22.35 -20.86
CA VAL A 11 24.90 22.51 -19.48
C VAL A 11 23.42 22.18 -19.38
N ILE A 12 22.60 22.65 -20.31
CA ILE A 12 21.15 22.36 -20.34
C ILE A 12 20.92 20.85 -20.54
N LEU A 13 21.61 20.23 -21.49
CA LEU A 13 21.50 18.79 -21.73
C LEU A 13 21.94 17.95 -20.53
N PHE A 14 22.96 18.40 -19.79
CA PHE A 14 23.40 17.76 -18.56
C PHE A 14 22.30 17.77 -17.49
N PHE A 15 21.67 18.93 -17.25
CA PHE A 15 20.57 19.02 -16.27
C PHE A 15 19.33 18.22 -16.70
N ILE A 16 18.99 18.19 -17.99
CA ILE A 16 17.91 17.34 -18.51
C ILE A 16 18.24 15.85 -18.28
N ALA A 17 19.47 15.42 -18.56
CA ALA A 17 19.89 14.04 -18.33
C ALA A 17 19.90 13.67 -16.84
N VAL A 18 20.33 14.59 -15.96
CA VAL A 18 20.32 14.39 -14.50
C VAL A 18 18.90 14.28 -13.96
N THR A 19 17.99 15.16 -14.37
CA THR A 19 16.58 15.09 -13.95
C THR A 19 15.90 13.82 -14.45
N PHE A 20 16.16 13.41 -15.70
CA PHE A 20 15.67 12.16 -16.27
C PHE A 20 16.18 10.92 -15.52
N THR A 21 17.48 10.89 -15.18
CA THR A 21 18.08 9.78 -14.42
C THR A 21 17.53 9.70 -12.99
N ILE A 22 17.38 10.82 -12.28
CA ILE A 22 16.76 10.86 -10.94
C ILE A 22 15.30 10.37 -10.97
N TYR A 23 14.52 10.80 -11.96
CA TYR A 23 13.15 10.33 -12.16
C TYR A 23 13.10 8.80 -12.37
N ASN A 24 14.03 8.28 -13.18
CA ASN A 24 14.13 6.85 -13.45
C ASN A 24 14.57 6.05 -12.20
N ILE A 25 15.46 6.60 -11.36
CA ILE A 25 15.88 5.99 -10.09
C ILE A 25 14.73 5.88 -9.07
N LYS A 26 13.88 6.92 -8.92
CA LYS A 26 12.70 6.87 -8.04
C LYS A 26 11.75 5.73 -8.42
N SER A 27 11.62 5.46 -9.73
CA SER A 27 10.85 4.31 -10.20
C SER A 27 11.48 2.98 -9.78
N GLN A 28 12.81 2.84 -9.92
CA GLN A 28 13.60 1.63 -9.62
C GLN A 28 13.61 1.22 -8.14
N ILE A 29 13.70 2.17 -7.20
CA ILE A 29 13.73 1.88 -5.75
C ILE A 29 12.41 1.21 -5.28
N GLN A 30 11.27 1.52 -5.91
CA GLN A 30 10.00 0.84 -5.66
C GLN A 30 9.99 -0.61 -6.18
N TYR A 31 10.81 -0.94 -7.18
CA TYR A 31 10.91 -2.30 -7.75
C TYR A 31 11.87 -3.21 -6.97
N GLN A 32 12.96 -2.69 -6.39
CA GLN A 32 13.92 -3.53 -5.64
C GLN A 32 13.32 -4.13 -4.36
N ASN A 33 12.47 -3.36 -3.66
CA ASN A 33 11.70 -3.87 -2.51
C ASN A 33 10.63 -4.89 -2.92
N PHE A 34 10.25 -4.93 -4.20
CA PHE A 34 9.24 -5.85 -4.72
C PHE A 34 9.83 -7.22 -5.04
N THR A 35 11.00 -7.30 -5.70
CA THR A 35 11.66 -8.58 -6.02
C THR A 35 11.88 -9.41 -4.75
N TYR A 36 12.26 -8.76 -3.66
CA TYR A 36 12.40 -9.39 -2.35
C TYR A 36 11.07 -9.91 -1.78
N PHE A 37 9.96 -9.17 -1.97
CA PHE A 37 8.64 -9.54 -1.45
C PHE A 37 7.99 -10.70 -2.23
N ILE A 38 8.07 -10.73 -3.55
CA ILE A 38 7.50 -11.84 -4.35
C ILE A 38 8.27 -13.15 -4.19
N VAL A 39 9.59 -13.11 -4.00
CA VAL A 39 10.41 -14.33 -3.78
C VAL A 39 10.12 -14.97 -2.41
N ARG A 40 9.69 -14.19 -1.41
CA ARG A 40 9.26 -14.69 -0.09
C ARG A 40 7.78 -15.08 -0.02
N TYR A 41 6.98 -14.81 -1.04
CA TYR A 41 5.58 -15.21 -1.07
C TYR A 41 5.47 -16.68 -1.52
N ASN A 42 5.86 -17.59 -0.62
CA ASN A 42 5.67 -19.02 -0.77
C ASN A 42 4.22 -19.36 -0.37
N LYS A 43 3.53 -20.15 -1.19
CA LYS A 43 2.11 -20.54 -1.04
C LYS A 43 1.79 -21.24 0.29
N ASN A 44 2.81 -21.54 1.09
CA ASN A 44 2.73 -22.17 2.41
C ASN A 44 2.64 -21.18 3.60
N ASP A 45 2.77 -19.86 3.39
CA ASP A 45 2.71 -18.84 4.46
C ASP A 45 1.30 -18.28 4.76
N LEU A 46 0.26 -18.82 4.12
CA LEU A 46 -1.14 -18.43 4.34
C LEU A 46 -1.72 -18.88 5.71
N HIS A 47 -0.91 -19.48 6.60
CA HIS A 47 -1.37 -19.96 7.91
C HIS A 47 -0.40 -19.72 9.07
N LYS A 48 0.23 -18.55 9.18
CA LYS A 48 0.74 -18.08 10.49
C LYS A 48 0.40 -16.62 10.74
N ARG A 49 -0.67 -16.40 11.51
CA ARG A 49 -0.93 -15.12 12.18
C ARG A 49 0.30 -14.77 13.03
N PRO A 50 0.88 -13.55 12.94
CA PRO A 50 2.02 -13.16 13.75
C PRO A 50 1.61 -12.80 15.18
N SER A 51 0.99 -13.73 15.91
CA SER A 51 0.65 -13.56 17.33
C SER A 51 1.39 -14.51 18.28
N GLU A 52 2.11 -15.52 17.78
CA GLU A 52 2.64 -16.59 18.66
C GLU A 52 4.14 -16.50 18.99
N LYS A 53 4.91 -15.59 18.37
CA LYS A 53 6.37 -15.54 18.56
C LYS A 53 6.88 -14.50 19.58
N TYR A 54 6.00 -13.69 20.17
CA TYR A 54 6.39 -12.65 21.14
C TYR A 54 6.02 -12.97 22.61
N ALA A 55 5.46 -14.14 22.90
CA ALA A 55 4.96 -14.50 24.24
C ALA A 55 5.96 -15.24 25.15
N ARG A 56 7.24 -15.33 24.77
CA ARG A 56 8.28 -16.03 25.56
C ARG A 56 9.49 -15.14 25.79
N ASP A 57 9.33 -14.15 26.66
CA ASP A 57 10.38 -13.62 27.55
C ASP A 57 10.04 -12.21 28.00
N ARG A 58 9.31 -12.13 29.12
CA ARG A 58 9.64 -11.28 30.28
C ARG A 58 8.44 -11.26 31.23
N LYS A 59 8.63 -11.81 32.43
CA LYS A 59 7.80 -11.46 33.59
C LYS A 59 7.91 -9.94 33.80
N SER A 60 6.80 -9.22 33.67
CA SER A 60 6.66 -7.87 34.25
C SER A 60 5.66 -7.94 35.42
N PRO A 61 6.00 -7.44 36.62
CA PRO A 61 5.19 -7.52 37.83
C PRO A 61 3.83 -6.82 37.73
N LEU A 62 2.90 -7.29 38.57
CA LEU A 62 1.51 -6.88 38.74
C LEU A 62 1.30 -5.36 38.89
N THR A 63 0.44 -4.75 38.07
CA THR A 63 -0.67 -3.81 38.44
C THR A 63 -1.23 -3.10 37.19
N GLU A 64 -2.27 -3.64 36.55
CA GLU A 64 -3.15 -2.86 35.64
C GLU A 64 -4.49 -3.58 35.36
N LYS A 65 -5.04 -4.27 36.37
CA LYS A 65 -6.06 -5.31 36.17
C LYS A 65 -7.52 -4.87 36.37
N SER A 66 -7.89 -3.58 36.33
CA SER A 66 -9.29 -3.23 36.61
C SER A 66 -9.93 -2.02 35.91
N VAL A 67 -9.26 -1.27 35.02
CA VAL A 67 -9.91 -0.07 34.41
C VAL A 67 -10.15 -0.14 32.90
N ASN A 68 -9.49 -1.03 32.14
CA ASN A 68 -9.50 -0.93 30.66
C ASN A 68 -10.14 -2.09 29.87
N HIS A 69 -11.14 -2.79 30.41
CA HIS A 69 -11.85 -3.82 29.60
C HIS A 69 -12.90 -3.21 28.64
N ASN A 70 -13.49 -2.06 28.98
CA ASN A 70 -14.52 -1.41 28.15
C ASN A 70 -13.96 -0.45 27.08
N TYR A 71 -12.74 0.07 27.25
CA TYR A 71 -12.11 0.93 26.23
C TYR A 71 -11.59 0.10 25.04
N ASN A 72 -11.04 -1.08 25.31
CA ASN A 72 -10.48 -1.94 24.26
C ASN A 72 -11.57 -2.59 23.38
N LEU A 73 -12.75 -2.90 23.92
CA LEU A 73 -13.83 -3.51 23.13
C LEU A 73 -14.49 -2.53 22.14
N ALA A 74 -14.56 -1.24 22.49
CA ALA A 74 -15.09 -0.19 21.61
C ALA A 74 -14.08 0.22 20.53
N ILE A 75 -12.78 0.22 20.84
CA ILE A 75 -11.70 0.56 19.89
C ILE A 75 -11.46 -0.59 18.88
N HIS A 76 -11.57 -1.85 19.30
CA HIS A 76 -11.37 -3.01 18.42
C HIS A 76 -12.56 -3.36 17.51
N LYS A 77 -13.76 -2.82 17.76
CA LYS A 77 -14.95 -3.07 16.92
C LYS A 77 -15.02 -2.14 15.70
N LYS A 78 -14.21 -1.08 15.63
CA LYS A 78 -14.41 0.03 14.68
C LYS A 78 -13.72 -0.10 13.32
N ASN A 79 -12.82 -1.06 13.08
CA ASN A 79 -12.10 -1.15 11.79
C ASN A 79 -12.00 -2.57 11.23
N LEU A 80 -13.14 -3.20 10.98
CA LEU A 80 -13.21 -4.47 10.22
C LEU A 80 -12.96 -4.26 8.72
N LYS A 81 -13.21 -3.05 8.21
CA LYS A 81 -13.11 -2.74 6.79
C LYS A 81 -11.80 -2.02 6.46
N ILE A 82 -11.30 -2.31 5.27
CA ILE A 82 -10.10 -1.70 4.71
C ILE A 82 -10.52 -0.45 3.94
N ASP A 83 -10.02 0.70 4.36
CA ASP A 83 -10.22 1.96 3.65
C ASP A 83 -9.36 1.98 2.37
N ILE A 84 -10.01 1.94 1.21
CA ILE A 84 -9.33 1.83 -0.09
C ILE A 84 -8.48 3.07 -0.41
N ASN A 85 -8.88 4.25 0.06
CA ASN A 85 -8.16 5.48 -0.22
C ASN A 85 -6.86 5.59 0.57
N ASN A 86 -6.79 4.96 1.74
CA ASN A 86 -5.65 5.08 2.65
C ASN A 86 -4.89 3.77 2.89
N ALA A 87 -5.41 2.62 2.46
CA ALA A 87 -4.79 1.33 2.69
C ALA A 87 -3.39 1.24 2.07
N SER A 88 -2.48 0.56 2.79
CA SER A 88 -1.17 0.20 2.29
C SER A 88 -1.26 -0.92 1.25
N LEU A 89 -0.20 -1.10 0.46
CA LEU A 89 -0.11 -2.19 -0.51
C LEU A 89 -0.34 -3.56 0.15
N GLN A 90 0.28 -3.80 1.30
CA GLN A 90 0.14 -5.05 2.05
C GLN A 90 -1.31 -5.29 2.45
N LYS A 91 -1.98 -4.27 2.97
CA LYS A 91 -3.38 -4.37 3.40
C LYS A 91 -4.33 -4.63 2.22
N LEU A 92 -4.05 -4.06 1.06
CA LEU A 92 -4.83 -4.33 -0.16
C LEU A 92 -4.62 -5.77 -0.66
N ILE A 93 -3.43 -6.35 -0.52
CA ILE A 93 -3.14 -7.73 -0.94
C ILE A 93 -3.86 -8.76 -0.05
N GLU A 94 -4.17 -8.43 1.20
CA GLU A 94 -4.98 -9.29 2.08
C GLU A 94 -6.42 -9.49 1.55
N LEU A 95 -6.88 -8.65 0.63
CA LEU A 95 -8.23 -8.75 0.07
C LEU A 95 -8.36 -9.94 -0.90
N PRO A 96 -9.45 -10.71 -0.81
CA PRO A 96 -9.65 -11.88 -1.67
C PRO A 96 -9.69 -11.47 -3.14
N GLY A 97 -8.81 -12.08 -3.95
CA GLY A 97 -8.71 -11.83 -5.38
C GLY A 97 -7.97 -10.55 -5.77
N ILE A 98 -7.30 -9.88 -4.81
CA ILE A 98 -6.41 -8.74 -5.02
C ILE A 98 -4.96 -9.19 -4.81
N GLY A 99 -4.26 -9.47 -5.91
CA GLY A 99 -2.82 -9.72 -5.90
C GLY A 99 -2.00 -8.42 -5.94
N PRO A 100 -0.66 -8.51 -5.83
CA PRO A 100 0.23 -7.34 -5.81
C PRO A 100 0.08 -6.44 -7.05
N ILE A 101 -0.19 -7.03 -8.21
CA ILE A 101 -0.41 -6.29 -9.46
C ILE A 101 -1.68 -5.43 -9.38
N ILE A 102 -2.77 -5.98 -8.85
CA ILE A 102 -4.05 -5.27 -8.74
C ILE A 102 -3.96 -4.22 -7.63
N ALA A 103 -3.37 -4.56 -6.49
CA ALA A 103 -3.15 -3.63 -5.39
C ALA A 103 -2.37 -2.37 -5.82
N ARG A 104 -1.34 -2.53 -6.66
CA ARG A 104 -0.64 -1.36 -7.24
C ARG A 104 -1.51 -0.54 -8.17
N ARG A 105 -2.36 -1.16 -8.98
CA ARG A 105 -3.28 -0.41 -9.84
C ARG A 105 -4.27 0.39 -9.01
N ILE A 106 -4.72 -0.12 -7.86
CA ILE A 106 -5.56 0.62 -6.91
C ILE A 106 -4.81 1.87 -6.40
N ILE A 107 -3.58 1.70 -5.91
CA ILE A 107 -2.76 2.81 -5.40
C ILE A 107 -2.49 3.84 -6.49
N LYS A 108 -2.05 3.39 -7.67
CA LYS A 108 -1.81 4.27 -8.81
C LYS A 108 -3.07 5.03 -9.22
N TYR A 109 -4.22 4.36 -9.27
CA TYR A 109 -5.47 5.00 -9.63
C TYR A 109 -5.83 6.13 -8.65
N ARG A 110 -5.75 5.91 -7.33
CA ARG A 110 -6.06 6.96 -6.35
C ARG A 110 -5.06 8.12 -6.39
N GLU A 111 -3.79 7.87 -6.71
CA GLU A 111 -2.78 8.92 -6.89
C GLU A 111 -3.07 9.76 -8.14
N ASP A 112 -3.43 9.10 -9.25
CA ASP A 112 -3.66 9.76 -10.54
C ASP A 112 -5.02 10.49 -10.59
N HIS A 113 -6.04 10.06 -9.82
CA HIS A 113 -7.43 10.53 -9.93
C HIS A 113 -7.99 11.17 -8.64
N GLY A 114 -7.17 11.33 -7.59
CA GLY A 114 -7.60 11.94 -6.34
C GLY A 114 -8.49 11.04 -5.46
N GLY A 115 -8.28 9.73 -5.51
CA GLY A 115 -9.03 8.75 -4.70
C GLY A 115 -10.26 8.14 -5.40
N PHE A 116 -10.91 7.23 -4.68
CA PHE A 116 -12.18 6.62 -5.05
C PHE A 116 -13.31 7.35 -4.31
N GLN A 117 -14.39 7.64 -5.02
CA GLN A 117 -15.59 8.26 -4.44
C GLN A 117 -16.65 7.20 -4.11
N SER A 118 -16.65 6.09 -4.85
CA SER A 118 -17.54 4.96 -4.70
C SER A 118 -16.77 3.64 -4.78
N ILE A 119 -17.33 2.56 -4.23
CA ILE A 119 -16.73 1.23 -4.35
C ILE A 119 -16.75 0.77 -5.81
N GLU A 120 -17.77 1.19 -6.57
CA GLU A 120 -17.96 0.93 -7.98
C GLU A 120 -16.81 1.48 -8.84
N ASP A 121 -16.15 2.56 -8.43
CA ASP A 121 -15.00 3.14 -9.12
C ASP A 121 -13.82 2.14 -9.24
N LEU A 122 -13.73 1.15 -8.36
CA LEU A 122 -12.74 0.08 -8.47
C LEU A 122 -12.89 -0.74 -9.76
N MET A 123 -14.07 -0.74 -10.41
CA MET A 123 -14.26 -1.39 -11.71
C MET A 123 -13.46 -0.73 -12.85
N LYS A 124 -13.04 0.53 -12.68
CA LYS A 124 -12.15 1.21 -13.62
C LYS A 124 -10.75 0.59 -13.66
N ILE A 125 -10.42 -0.24 -12.66
CA ILE A 125 -9.14 -0.93 -12.58
C ILE A 125 -9.20 -2.24 -13.34
N ARG A 126 -8.33 -2.36 -14.35
CA ARG A 126 -8.14 -3.61 -15.10
C ARG A 126 -7.89 -4.79 -14.15
N GLY A 127 -8.75 -5.82 -14.24
CA GLY A 127 -8.68 -7.03 -13.42
C GLY A 127 -9.58 -7.01 -12.18
N ILE A 128 -10.36 -5.95 -11.97
CA ILE A 128 -11.46 -5.88 -11.00
C ILE A 128 -12.78 -5.80 -11.76
N GLY A 129 -13.58 -6.87 -11.67
CA GLY A 129 -14.91 -6.93 -12.27
C GLY A 129 -16.00 -7.05 -11.21
N SER A 130 -17.26 -7.04 -11.67
CA SER A 130 -18.47 -7.10 -10.83
C SER A 130 -18.44 -8.24 -9.79
N LYS A 131 -17.93 -9.43 -10.17
CA LYS A 131 -17.77 -10.57 -9.25
C LYS A 131 -16.87 -10.24 -8.06
N LYS A 132 -15.73 -9.59 -8.29
CA LYS A 132 -14.81 -9.20 -7.22
C LYS A 132 -15.41 -8.10 -6.37
N ILE A 133 -16.04 -7.10 -6.98
CA ILE A 133 -16.71 -6.01 -6.26
C ILE A 133 -17.73 -6.55 -5.25
N LYS A 134 -18.57 -7.53 -5.64
CA LYS A 134 -19.53 -8.15 -4.72
C LYS A 134 -18.88 -8.74 -3.47
N THR A 135 -17.73 -9.41 -3.62
CA THR A 135 -16.97 -9.95 -2.49
C THR A 135 -16.32 -8.84 -1.66
N LEU A 136 -15.72 -7.85 -2.33
CA LEU A 136 -14.96 -6.78 -1.69
C LEU A 136 -15.84 -5.83 -0.90
N LYS A 137 -17.07 -5.54 -1.35
CA LYS A 137 -18.01 -4.60 -0.71
C LYS A 137 -18.22 -4.82 0.80
N LYS A 138 -18.06 -6.05 1.29
CA LYS A 138 -18.19 -6.37 2.72
C LYS A 138 -16.91 -6.08 3.54
N LEU A 139 -15.76 -6.05 2.88
CA LEU A 139 -14.43 -5.97 3.48
C LEU A 139 -13.78 -4.59 3.33
N ILE A 140 -14.35 -3.73 2.51
CA ILE A 140 -13.75 -2.45 2.15
C ILE A 140 -14.72 -1.30 2.41
N GLU A 141 -14.16 -0.12 2.59
CA GLU A 141 -14.89 1.13 2.76
C GLU A 141 -14.14 2.28 2.09
N ILE A 142 -14.84 3.40 1.97
CA ILE A 142 -14.28 4.69 1.59
C ILE A 142 -14.61 5.63 2.72
N ARG A 143 -13.59 6.08 3.47
CA ARG A 143 -13.79 7.12 4.47
C ARG A 143 -13.67 8.47 3.79
N LYS A 144 -14.66 9.33 4.01
CA LYS A 144 -14.53 10.75 3.67
C LYS A 144 -13.62 11.39 4.71
N THR A 145 -12.53 11.98 4.25
CA THR A 145 -11.80 12.98 5.02
C THR A 145 -12.55 14.29 4.85
N GLU A 146 -13.19 14.75 5.91
CA GLU A 146 -13.80 16.09 6.01
C GLU A 146 -12.75 17.20 5.94
#